data_AF-A0A9P4XTF2-F1
#
_entry.id   AF-A0A9P4XTF2-F1
#
_cell.length_a   1.000
_cell.length_b   1.000
_cell.length_c   1.000
_cell.angle_alpha   90.00
_cell.angle_beta   90.00
_cell.angle_gamma   90.00
#
_symmetry.space_group_name_H-M   'P 1'
#
loop_
_entity.id
_entity.type
_entity.pdbx_description
1 polymer ?
#
loop_
_entity_poly.entity_id
_entity_poly.type
_entity_poly.pdbx_seq_one_letter_code
_entity_poly.pdbx_strand_id
1 'polypeptide(L)'
;MATASGAGDDDTGRRDVAASEDMNLRQDPPPRPVTTYDTPEEEDEIEDQVVAWVERSENSAYLRSWDPRPLRQMPLLSSFWGYDEDWYRNKLWNEALHVTRVAGRRLTPEELSLFTFHVSKGVVAASYDRPFALGVTAFLLWRGAATFRMPFYQPKFVRFAHPQMTRLPFLTSMAWHGTRIGAYGAVAYVAFGLLSQRYQTYMMNTFGDAGLEHELGLKKLVEDTQDNLQRLEREAERRRRLGGQIDE
;
A
#
# COMPACT_ATOMS: atom_id res chain seq x y z
N MET A 1 -63.87 -0.87 -44.41
CA MET A 1 -62.58 -1.28 -45.00
C MET A 1 -61.51 -1.10 -43.95
N ALA A 2 -60.68 -2.13 -43.77
CA ALA A 2 -59.58 -2.28 -42.80
C ALA A 2 -58.51 -1.17 -42.97
N THR A 3 -57.59 -0.88 -42.04
CA THR A 3 -56.63 -1.79 -41.39
C THR A 3 -55.97 -1.16 -40.16
N ALA A 4 -55.67 -2.00 -39.16
CA ALA A 4 -54.75 -1.75 -38.04
C ALA A 4 -53.31 -2.17 -38.42
N SER A 5 -52.30 -1.49 -37.88
CA SER A 5 -50.87 -1.87 -37.84
C SER A 5 -50.11 -0.77 -37.08
N GLY A 6 -49.19 -0.97 -36.14
CA GLY A 6 -48.60 -2.15 -35.52
C GLY A 6 -47.60 -1.63 -34.46
N ALA A 7 -47.62 -2.19 -33.26
CA ALA A 7 -46.70 -1.85 -32.17
C ALA A 7 -45.52 -2.85 -32.20
N GLY A 8 -44.30 -2.33 -32.35
CA GLY A 8 -43.06 -3.09 -32.28
C GLY A 8 -42.54 -3.11 -30.84
N ASP A 9 -42.40 -4.32 -30.30
CA ASP A 9 -41.90 -4.65 -28.97
C ASP A 9 -40.36 -4.76 -29.04
N ASP A 10 -39.66 -3.90 -28.29
CA ASP A 10 -38.20 -3.80 -28.26
C ASP A 10 -37.67 -4.58 -27.03
N ASP A 11 -37.59 -5.91 -27.13
CA ASP A 11 -37.16 -6.85 -26.06
C ASP A 11 -35.69 -7.29 -26.18
N THR A 12 -34.80 -6.37 -26.57
CA THR A 12 -33.37 -6.68 -26.73
C THR A 12 -32.53 -6.37 -25.48
N GLY A 13 -33.03 -5.56 -24.55
CA GLY A 13 -32.26 -5.13 -23.36
C GLY A 13 -32.18 -6.13 -22.20
N ARG A 14 -33.00 -7.21 -22.20
CA ARG A 14 -33.12 -8.10 -21.03
C ARG A 14 -32.21 -9.33 -21.08
N ARG A 15 -31.63 -9.67 -22.23
CA ARG A 15 -30.77 -10.87 -22.40
C ARG A 15 -29.32 -10.65 -21.98
N ASP A 16 -28.82 -9.42 -22.02
CA ASP A 16 -27.42 -9.15 -21.67
C ASP A 16 -27.15 -9.11 -20.16
N VAL A 17 -28.18 -8.90 -19.34
CA VAL A 17 -28.07 -8.89 -17.87
C VAL A 17 -27.97 -10.32 -17.31
N ALA A 18 -28.64 -11.29 -17.93
CA ALA A 18 -28.60 -12.68 -17.47
C ALA A 18 -27.24 -13.36 -17.75
N ALA A 19 -26.53 -12.95 -18.80
CA ALA A 19 -25.21 -13.49 -19.13
C ALA A 19 -24.10 -12.96 -18.21
N SER A 20 -24.25 -11.76 -17.63
CA SER A 20 -23.29 -11.22 -16.66
C SER A 20 -23.50 -11.77 -15.25
N GLU A 21 -24.73 -12.16 -14.88
CA GLU A 21 -25.01 -12.83 -13.60
C GLU A 21 -24.46 -14.26 -13.53
N ASP A 22 -24.51 -15.03 -14.63
CA ASP A 22 -24.01 -16.42 -14.67
C ASP A 22 -22.47 -16.53 -14.64
N MET A 23 -21.74 -15.46 -14.99
CA MET A 23 -20.27 -15.40 -14.83
C MET A 23 -19.80 -15.27 -13.38
N ASN A 24 -20.67 -14.85 -12.45
CA ASN A 24 -20.31 -14.78 -11.03
C ASN A 24 -20.26 -16.16 -10.35
N LEU A 25 -20.86 -17.20 -10.95
CA LEU A 25 -21.02 -18.52 -10.32
C LEU A 25 -19.82 -19.47 -10.48
N ARG A 26 -18.75 -19.07 -11.19
CA ARG A 26 -17.50 -19.85 -11.35
C ARG A 26 -16.26 -19.12 -10.86
N GLN A 27 -16.40 -18.13 -9.98
CA GLN A 27 -15.26 -17.45 -9.43
C GLN A 27 -14.58 -18.34 -8.38
N ASP A 28 -13.46 -18.92 -8.76
CA ASP A 28 -12.57 -19.61 -7.86
C ASP A 28 -12.01 -18.61 -6.82
N PRO A 29 -12.38 -18.73 -5.54
CA PRO A 29 -12.04 -17.75 -4.53
C PRO A 29 -10.52 -17.68 -4.33
N PRO A 30 -9.97 -16.49 -4.08
CA PRO A 30 -8.55 -16.35 -3.80
C PRO A 30 -8.15 -17.13 -2.54
N PRO A 31 -6.91 -17.66 -2.47
CA PRO A 31 -6.38 -18.26 -1.25
C PRO A 31 -6.47 -17.27 -0.10
N ARG A 32 -7.04 -17.73 1.02
CA ARG A 32 -7.25 -16.86 2.19
C ARG A 32 -5.91 -16.31 2.69
N PRO A 33 -5.88 -15.06 3.18
CA PRO A 33 -4.72 -14.57 3.90
C PRO A 33 -4.64 -15.30 5.24
N VAL A 34 -3.44 -15.75 5.60
CA VAL A 34 -3.17 -16.32 6.92
C VAL A 34 -2.57 -15.23 7.79
N THR A 35 -3.08 -15.09 9.01
CA THR A 35 -2.69 -13.99 9.92
C THR A 35 -1.39 -14.28 10.67
N THR A 36 -1.05 -15.56 10.83
CA THR A 36 0.18 -16.03 11.47
C THR A 36 0.66 -17.29 10.77
N TYR A 37 1.91 -17.29 10.32
CA TYR A 37 2.59 -18.50 9.86
C TYR A 37 3.25 -19.15 11.06
N ASP A 38 2.97 -20.44 11.28
CA ASP A 38 3.58 -21.19 12.37
C ASP A 38 4.98 -21.68 11.95
N THR A 39 5.19 -21.87 10.64
CA THR A 39 6.48 -22.25 10.06
C THR A 39 6.79 -21.50 8.75
N PRO A 40 8.07 -21.37 8.35
CA PRO A 40 8.42 -20.83 7.04
C PRO A 40 7.88 -21.64 5.85
N GLU A 41 7.73 -22.96 6.01
CA GLU A 41 7.20 -23.84 4.95
C GLU A 41 5.74 -23.53 4.61
N GLU A 42 4.94 -23.13 5.61
CA GLU A 42 3.56 -22.68 5.39
C GLU A 42 3.49 -21.36 4.61
N GLU A 43 4.45 -20.46 4.82
CA GLU A 43 4.54 -19.19 4.08
C GLU A 43 4.79 -19.47 2.59
N ASP A 44 5.78 -20.31 2.28
CA ASP A 44 6.10 -20.73 0.92
C ASP A 44 4.90 -21.43 0.24
N GLU A 45 4.20 -22.33 0.96
CA GLU A 45 3.02 -23.02 0.41
C GLU A 45 1.90 -22.03 0.06
N ILE A 46 1.68 -21.01 0.89
CA ILE A 46 0.66 -20.00 0.64
C ILE A 46 1.05 -19.10 -0.54
N GLU A 47 2.34 -18.75 -0.66
CA GLU A 47 2.83 -18.03 -1.84
C GLU A 47 2.61 -18.84 -3.12
N ASP A 48 2.96 -20.13 -3.12
CA ASP A 48 2.73 -21.03 -4.25
C ASP A 48 1.24 -21.15 -4.60
N GLN A 49 0.36 -21.24 -3.60
CA GLN A 49 -1.09 -21.26 -3.81
C GLN A 49 -1.60 -19.95 -4.43
N VAL A 50 -1.04 -18.80 -4.02
CA VAL A 50 -1.39 -17.49 -4.59
C VAL A 50 -0.90 -17.38 -6.01
N VAL A 51 0.34 -17.78 -6.30
CA VAL A 51 0.89 -17.81 -7.66
C VAL A 51 0.03 -18.71 -8.54
N ALA A 52 -0.25 -19.94 -8.11
CA ALA A 52 -1.10 -20.88 -8.85
C ALA A 52 -2.53 -20.35 -9.05
N TRP A 53 -3.08 -19.60 -8.09
CA TRP A 53 -4.36 -18.92 -8.28
C TRP A 53 -4.25 -17.80 -9.32
N VAL A 54 -3.24 -16.93 -9.25
CA VAL A 54 -3.03 -15.84 -10.21
C VAL A 54 -2.81 -16.37 -11.63
N GLU A 55 -2.06 -17.46 -11.78
CA GLU A 55 -1.73 -18.06 -13.08
C GLU A 55 -2.91 -18.74 -13.78
N ARG A 56 -3.98 -19.09 -13.06
CA ARG A 56 -5.21 -19.59 -13.69
C ARG A 56 -5.73 -18.55 -14.70
N SER A 57 -6.04 -19.01 -15.91
CA SER A 57 -6.32 -18.15 -17.07
C SER A 57 -7.38 -17.09 -16.79
N GLU A 58 -8.42 -17.42 -16.03
CA GLU A 58 -9.50 -16.49 -15.68
C GLU A 58 -9.07 -15.41 -14.67
N ASN A 59 -8.27 -15.78 -13.67
CA ASN A 59 -7.73 -14.83 -12.70
C ASN A 59 -6.74 -13.89 -13.37
N SER A 60 -5.81 -14.43 -14.16
CA SER A 60 -4.86 -13.63 -14.93
C SER A 60 -5.56 -12.68 -15.92
N ALA A 61 -6.67 -13.10 -16.53
CA ALA A 61 -7.45 -12.26 -17.44
C ALA A 61 -8.20 -11.15 -16.70
N TYR A 62 -8.86 -11.46 -15.58
CA TYR A 62 -9.49 -10.47 -14.69
C TYR A 62 -8.48 -9.41 -14.27
N LEU A 63 -7.33 -9.88 -13.81
CA LEU A 63 -6.23 -9.05 -13.41
C LEU A 63 -5.74 -8.18 -14.59
N ARG A 64 -5.39 -8.76 -15.74
CA ARG A 64 -4.90 -8.01 -16.90
C ARG A 64 -5.94 -7.06 -17.52
N SER A 65 -7.23 -7.32 -17.28
CA SER A 65 -8.31 -6.43 -17.75
C SER A 65 -8.31 -5.09 -17.02
N TRP A 66 -7.70 -5.04 -15.82
CA TRP A 66 -7.53 -3.81 -15.10
C TRP A 66 -6.37 -3.00 -15.67
N ASP A 67 -6.68 -1.77 -16.06
CA ASP A 67 -5.71 -0.80 -16.57
C ASP A 67 -5.42 0.26 -15.51
N PRO A 68 -4.18 0.33 -14.97
CA PRO A 68 -3.78 1.36 -14.02
C PRO A 68 -3.57 2.75 -14.65
N ARG A 69 -3.70 2.91 -15.99
CA ARG A 69 -3.45 4.20 -16.66
C ARG A 69 -4.31 5.40 -16.22
N PRO A 70 -5.55 5.29 -15.72
CA PRO A 70 -6.28 6.46 -15.22
C PRO A 70 -5.80 6.92 -13.83
N LEU A 71 -4.81 6.25 -13.23
CA LEU A 71 -4.31 6.58 -11.90
C LEU A 71 -3.37 7.79 -11.92
N ARG A 72 -3.10 8.34 -10.73
CA ARG A 72 -2.16 9.44 -10.58
C ARG A 72 -0.78 9.01 -11.08
N GLN A 73 -0.16 9.87 -11.88
CA GLN A 73 1.21 9.67 -12.34
C GLN A 73 2.18 9.95 -11.20
N MET A 74 3.25 9.16 -11.17
CA MET A 74 4.33 9.39 -10.22
C MET A 74 5.03 10.73 -10.50
N PRO A 75 5.47 11.47 -9.47
CA PRO A 75 6.19 12.73 -9.67
C PRO A 75 7.45 12.51 -10.52
N LEU A 76 7.86 13.50 -11.33
CA LEU A 76 9.05 13.40 -12.21
C LEU A 76 10.33 12.95 -11.49
N LEU A 77 10.50 13.34 -10.23
CA LEU A 77 11.69 13.02 -9.42
C LEU A 77 11.56 11.72 -8.62
N SER A 78 10.43 11.02 -8.69
CA SER A 78 10.19 9.77 -7.96
C SER A 78 11.21 8.68 -8.32
N SER A 79 11.52 8.52 -9.61
CA SER A 79 12.50 7.55 -10.10
C SER A 79 13.91 7.78 -9.56
N PHE A 80 14.32 9.04 -9.33
CA PHE A 80 15.60 9.34 -8.69
C PHE A 80 15.71 8.75 -7.28
N TRP A 81 14.56 8.58 -6.63
CA TRP A 81 14.44 7.97 -5.33
C TRP A 81 14.07 6.48 -5.39
N GLY A 82 14.19 5.81 -6.53
CA GLY A 82 13.84 4.40 -6.68
C GLY A 82 12.33 4.11 -6.61
N TYR A 83 11.50 5.13 -6.79
CA TYR A 83 10.07 4.97 -7.01
C TYR A 83 9.81 5.09 -8.52
N ASP A 84 10.06 4.02 -9.26
CA ASP A 84 9.75 3.98 -10.69
C ASP A 84 8.28 3.55 -10.95
N GLU A 85 7.87 3.64 -12.21
CA GLU A 85 6.52 3.28 -12.64
C GLU A 85 6.24 1.78 -12.48
N ASP A 86 7.26 0.93 -12.61
CA ASP A 86 7.14 -0.52 -12.45
C ASP A 86 6.91 -0.91 -10.99
N TRP A 87 7.68 -0.33 -10.07
CA TRP A 87 7.49 -0.44 -8.63
C TRP A 87 6.11 0.06 -8.22
N TYR A 88 5.67 1.20 -8.77
CA TYR A 88 4.36 1.76 -8.51
C TYR A 88 3.24 0.81 -8.93
N ARG A 89 3.31 0.26 -10.15
CA ARG A 89 2.36 -0.73 -10.68
C ARG A 89 2.36 -2.00 -9.83
N ASN A 90 3.53 -2.55 -9.53
CA ASN A 90 3.67 -3.73 -8.69
C ASN A 90 3.10 -3.49 -7.29
N LYS A 91 3.28 -2.28 -6.73
CA LYS A 91 2.73 -1.94 -5.41
C LYS A 91 1.20 -1.92 -5.44
N LEU A 92 0.60 -1.21 -6.40
CA LEU A 92 -0.86 -1.20 -6.58
C LEU A 92 -1.42 -2.60 -6.79
N TRP A 93 -0.67 -3.41 -7.53
CA TRP A 93 -1.02 -4.79 -7.82
C TRP A 93 -1.06 -5.68 -6.59
N ASN A 94 -0.01 -5.61 -5.79
CA ASN A 94 0.07 -6.37 -4.55
C ASN A 94 -1.02 -5.95 -3.57
N GLU A 95 -1.34 -4.66 -3.48
CA GLU A 95 -2.44 -4.17 -2.64
C GLU A 95 -3.81 -4.66 -3.16
N ALA A 96 -4.03 -4.63 -4.48
CA ALA A 96 -5.24 -5.16 -5.11
C ALA A 96 -5.43 -6.66 -4.86
N LEU A 97 -4.36 -7.45 -5.02
CA LEU A 97 -4.36 -8.88 -4.71
C LEU A 97 -4.62 -9.12 -3.22
N HIS A 98 -3.98 -8.34 -2.35
CA HIS A 98 -4.16 -8.45 -0.92
C HIS A 98 -5.63 -8.20 -0.52
N VAL A 99 -6.23 -7.09 -0.96
CA VAL A 99 -7.63 -6.81 -0.64
C VAL A 99 -8.59 -7.85 -1.24
N THR A 100 -8.29 -8.37 -2.43
CA THR A 100 -9.06 -9.47 -3.06
C THR A 100 -9.04 -10.73 -2.18
N ARG A 101 -7.86 -11.10 -1.67
CA ARG A 101 -7.69 -12.22 -0.73
C ARG A 101 -8.44 -11.98 0.58
N VAL A 102 -8.29 -10.79 1.17
CA VAL A 102 -8.95 -10.45 2.44
C VAL A 102 -10.46 -10.38 2.28
N ALA A 103 -10.98 -9.86 1.18
CA ALA A 103 -12.42 -9.89 0.87
C ALA A 103 -12.94 -11.32 0.62
N GLY A 104 -12.06 -12.27 0.28
CA GLY A 104 -12.41 -13.67 -0.01
C GLY A 104 -13.18 -13.86 -1.32
N ARG A 105 -13.24 -12.83 -2.17
CA ARG A 105 -13.92 -12.82 -3.47
C ARG A 105 -13.15 -11.94 -4.44
N ARG A 106 -13.33 -12.15 -5.75
CA ARG A 106 -12.85 -11.19 -6.75
C ARG A 106 -13.55 -9.85 -6.56
N LEU A 107 -12.81 -8.75 -6.68
CA LEU A 107 -13.39 -7.41 -6.65
C LEU A 107 -14.07 -7.11 -7.99
N THR A 108 -15.16 -6.36 -7.98
CA THR A 108 -15.70 -5.86 -9.25
C THR A 108 -14.70 -4.87 -9.88
N PRO A 109 -14.72 -4.68 -11.21
CA PRO A 109 -13.85 -3.69 -11.87
C PRO A 109 -13.97 -2.29 -11.27
N GLU A 110 -15.18 -1.90 -10.85
CA GLU A 110 -15.46 -0.63 -10.20
C GLU A 110 -14.83 -0.56 -8.79
N GLU A 111 -15.01 -1.60 -7.97
CA GLU A 111 -14.40 -1.69 -6.64
C GLU A 111 -12.87 -1.62 -6.73
N LEU A 112 -12.29 -2.38 -7.66
CA LEU A 112 -10.85 -2.42 -7.90
C LEU A 112 -10.31 -1.05 -8.36
N SER A 113 -10.99 -0.41 -9.30
CA SER A 113 -10.61 0.93 -9.79
C SER A 113 -10.65 1.98 -8.68
N LEU A 114 -11.72 1.99 -7.88
CA LEU A 114 -11.86 2.91 -6.75
C LEU A 114 -10.80 2.65 -5.68
N PHE A 115 -10.60 1.40 -5.28
CA PHE A 115 -9.59 1.02 -4.30
C PHE A 115 -8.19 1.45 -4.75
N THR A 116 -7.81 1.12 -5.99
CA THR A 116 -6.48 1.44 -6.52
C THR A 116 -6.28 2.93 -6.75
N PHE A 117 -7.33 3.69 -7.08
CA PHE A 117 -7.29 5.16 -7.07
C PHE A 117 -6.94 5.71 -5.69
N HIS A 118 -7.45 5.10 -4.63
CA HIS A 118 -7.13 5.53 -3.27
C HIS A 118 -5.73 5.12 -2.83
N VAL A 119 -5.31 3.89 -3.10
CA VAL A 119 -3.94 3.43 -2.86
C VAL A 119 -2.95 4.31 -3.62
N SER A 120 -3.26 4.69 -4.87
CA SER A 120 -2.39 5.56 -5.68
C SER A 120 -2.08 6.88 -5.01
N LYS A 121 -3.05 7.51 -4.34
CA LYS A 121 -2.84 8.76 -3.60
C LYS A 121 -1.86 8.56 -2.46
N GLY A 122 -1.99 7.45 -1.72
CA GLY A 122 -1.08 7.10 -0.64
C GLY A 122 0.35 6.85 -1.12
N VAL A 123 0.50 6.10 -2.22
CA VAL A 123 1.82 5.79 -2.79
C VAL A 123 2.49 7.05 -3.37
N VAL A 124 1.74 7.88 -4.10
CA VAL A 124 2.25 9.18 -4.59
C VAL A 124 2.65 10.08 -3.44
N ALA A 125 1.85 10.15 -2.36
CA ALA A 125 2.23 10.90 -1.16
C ALA A 125 3.53 10.36 -0.55
N ALA A 126 3.66 9.04 -0.40
CA ALA A 126 4.86 8.38 0.13
C ALA A 126 6.12 8.66 -0.70
N SER A 127 5.98 8.91 -2.01
CA SER A 127 7.13 9.26 -2.87
C SER A 127 7.77 10.60 -2.49
N TYR A 128 7.04 11.48 -1.78
CA TYR A 128 7.56 12.76 -1.30
C TYR A 128 8.32 12.65 0.03
N ASP A 129 8.33 11.49 0.67
CA ASP A 129 8.93 11.30 1.99
C ASP A 129 10.43 11.59 1.98
N ARG A 130 11.14 11.06 0.98
CA ARG A 130 12.59 11.22 0.84
C ARG A 130 13.02 12.65 0.51
N PRO A 131 12.46 13.33 -0.52
CA PRO A 131 12.83 14.72 -0.79
C PRO A 131 12.46 15.64 0.38
N PHE A 132 11.36 15.37 1.08
CA PHE A 132 11.01 16.12 2.29
C PHE A 132 12.01 15.91 3.43
N ALA A 133 12.38 14.66 3.72
CA ALA A 133 13.38 14.34 4.73
C ALA A 133 14.73 15.00 4.43
N LEU A 134 15.14 15.06 3.15
CA LEU A 134 16.34 15.78 2.74
C LEU A 134 16.22 17.30 2.91
N GLY A 135 15.07 17.88 2.55
CA GLY A 135 14.80 19.31 2.75
C GLY A 135 14.88 19.71 4.22
N VAL A 136 14.25 18.92 5.11
CA VAL A 136 14.32 19.12 6.57
C VAL A 136 15.75 18.94 7.07
N THR A 137 16.46 17.92 6.61
CA THR A 137 17.86 17.69 6.97
C THR A 137 18.75 18.86 6.58
N ALA A 138 18.62 19.36 5.35
CA ALA A 138 19.36 20.51 4.84
C ALA A 138 19.03 21.77 5.65
N PHE A 139 17.75 22.00 5.96
CA PHE A 139 17.31 23.11 6.80
C PHE A 139 17.92 23.06 8.21
N LEU A 140 17.90 21.90 8.86
CA LEU A 140 18.48 21.71 10.20
C LEU A 140 20.01 21.88 10.18
N LEU A 141 20.68 21.38 9.15
CA LEU A 141 22.12 21.57 8.95
C LEU A 141 22.47 23.05 8.75
N TRP A 142 21.72 23.76 7.91
CA TRP A 142 21.91 25.18 7.66
C TRP A 142 21.72 26.00 8.94
N ARG A 143 20.61 25.76 9.67
CA ARG A 143 20.32 26.41 10.94
C ARG A 143 21.38 26.10 12.02
N GLY A 144 21.92 24.89 12.02
CA GLY A 144 22.96 24.45 12.95
C GLY A 144 24.39 24.77 12.49
N ALA A 145 24.60 25.35 11.31
CA ALA A 145 25.92 25.46 10.69
C ALA A 145 26.91 26.24 11.55
N ALA A 146 26.49 27.39 12.09
CA ALA A 146 27.33 28.28 12.89
C ALA A 146 27.75 27.69 14.25
N THR A 147 26.97 26.77 14.82
CA THR A 147 27.20 26.26 16.18
C THR A 147 27.76 24.84 16.22
N PHE A 148 27.92 24.18 15.07
CA PHE A 148 28.36 22.78 14.95
C PHE A 148 27.60 21.81 15.89
N ARG A 149 26.35 22.12 16.21
CA ARG A 149 25.52 21.28 17.08
C ARG A 149 25.07 20.02 16.34
N MET A 150 24.99 18.92 17.09
CA MET A 150 24.31 17.68 16.70
C MET A 150 22.90 17.68 17.32
N PRO A 151 21.95 16.87 16.81
CA PRO A 151 20.59 16.82 17.37
C PRO A 151 20.55 16.46 18.86
N PHE A 152 21.45 15.59 19.33
CA PHE A 152 21.47 15.09 20.72
C PHE A 152 22.77 15.38 21.47
N TYR A 153 23.72 16.06 20.83
CA TYR A 153 25.03 16.35 21.42
C TYR A 153 25.43 17.79 21.13
N GLN A 154 25.68 18.55 22.19
CA GLN A 154 26.20 19.90 22.11
C GLN A 154 27.64 19.88 22.58
N PRO A 155 28.62 19.72 21.66
CA PRO A 155 30.02 19.80 22.04
C PRO A 155 30.32 21.15 22.69
N LYS A 156 30.81 21.13 23.92
CA LYS A 156 31.35 22.31 24.59
C LYS A 156 32.75 22.58 24.03
N PHE A 157 32.83 23.19 22.86
CA PHE A 157 34.11 23.54 22.25
C PHE A 157 34.78 24.67 23.05
N VAL A 158 35.74 24.34 23.91
CA VAL A 158 36.58 25.36 24.56
C VAL A 158 37.67 25.85 23.59
N ARG A 159 38.25 24.95 22.77
CA ARG A 159 39.09 25.24 21.58
C ARG A 159 39.06 24.03 20.64
N PHE A 160 38.84 24.22 19.34
CA PHE A 160 38.88 23.17 18.30
C PHE A 160 40.30 22.63 18.01
N ALA A 161 41.20 22.68 18.99
CA ALA A 161 42.57 22.22 18.85
C ALA A 161 42.69 20.81 19.45
N HIS A 162 42.03 19.81 18.85
CA HIS A 162 42.42 18.43 19.14
C HIS A 162 43.65 18.12 18.27
N PRO A 163 44.86 17.90 18.83
CA PRO A 163 46.10 17.80 18.06
C PRO A 163 46.14 16.67 17.01
N GLN A 164 45.20 15.73 17.07
CA GLN A 164 45.03 14.67 16.07
C GLN A 164 44.24 15.13 14.83
N MET A 165 43.34 16.13 14.96
CA MET A 165 42.59 16.70 13.83
C MET A 165 43.45 17.60 12.94
N THR A 166 44.58 18.10 13.46
CA THR A 166 45.50 18.97 12.72
C THR A 166 46.30 18.24 11.65
N ARG A 167 46.40 16.91 11.72
CA ARG A 167 47.20 16.12 10.75
C ARG A 167 46.50 15.95 9.40
N LEU A 168 45.16 15.89 9.37
CA LEU A 168 44.36 15.72 8.16
C LEU A 168 43.05 16.54 8.26
N PRO A 169 43.12 17.89 8.26
CA PRO A 169 41.99 18.76 8.59
C PRO A 169 40.79 18.60 7.64
N PHE A 170 41.06 18.27 6.38
CA PHE A 170 40.02 17.99 5.38
C PHE A 170 39.20 16.75 5.73
N LEU A 171 39.85 15.63 6.04
CA LEU A 171 39.17 14.38 6.38
C LEU A 171 38.40 14.50 7.70
N THR A 172 38.93 15.19 8.70
CA THR A 172 38.23 15.41 9.96
C THR A 172 37.02 16.32 9.80
N SER A 173 37.11 17.34 8.93
CA SER A 173 35.97 18.19 8.58
C SER A 173 34.89 17.40 7.82
N MET A 174 35.28 16.63 6.81
CA MET A 174 34.36 15.76 6.07
C MET A 174 33.69 14.73 6.97
N ALA A 175 34.45 14.07 7.85
CA ALA A 175 33.91 13.11 8.81
C ALA A 175 32.88 13.78 9.72
N TRP A 176 33.19 14.96 10.27
CA TRP A 176 32.27 15.70 11.13
C TRP A 176 30.99 16.10 10.40
N HIS A 177 31.09 16.67 9.20
CA HIS A 177 29.92 17.02 8.39
C HIS A 177 29.13 15.79 7.96
N GLY A 178 29.81 14.70 7.59
CA GLY A 178 29.18 13.42 7.27
C GLY A 178 28.39 12.86 8.45
N THR A 179 28.97 12.86 9.66
CA THR A 179 28.25 12.46 10.88
C THR A 179 27.05 13.36 11.15
N ARG A 180 27.17 14.67 10.95
CA ARG A 180 26.04 15.60 11.10
C ARG A 180 24.92 15.32 10.11
N ILE A 181 25.26 15.15 8.83
CA ILE A 181 24.30 14.82 7.77
C ILE A 181 23.59 13.51 8.10
N GLY A 182 24.34 12.47 8.49
CA GLY A 182 23.78 11.19 8.89
C GLY A 182 22.86 11.30 10.11
N ALA A 183 23.26 12.03 11.15
CA ALA A 183 22.46 12.18 12.37
C ALA A 183 21.15 12.96 12.12
N TYR A 184 21.21 14.10 11.44
CA TYR A 184 20.01 14.87 11.11
C TYR A 184 19.13 14.13 10.10
N GLY A 185 19.75 13.47 9.11
CA GLY A 185 19.09 12.62 8.13
C GLY A 185 18.28 11.51 8.78
N ALA A 186 18.88 10.76 9.71
CA ALA A 186 18.20 9.69 10.43
C ALA A 186 17.02 10.21 11.26
N VAL A 187 17.21 11.32 12.00
CA VAL A 187 16.14 11.92 12.80
C VAL A 187 15.00 12.41 11.91
N ALA A 188 15.30 13.11 10.82
CA ALA A 188 14.31 13.60 9.88
C ALA A 188 13.55 12.45 9.21
N TYR A 189 14.25 11.40 8.79
CA TYR A 189 13.66 10.22 8.18
C TYR A 189 12.72 9.48 9.13
N VAL A 190 13.14 9.23 10.38
CA VAL A 190 12.29 8.57 11.38
C VAL A 190 11.07 9.44 11.73
N ALA A 191 11.28 10.72 12.01
CA ALA A 191 10.19 11.63 12.35
C ALA A 191 9.17 11.73 11.20
N PHE A 192 9.66 11.80 9.96
CA PHE A 192 8.79 11.85 8.80
C PHE A 192 8.10 10.52 8.52
N GLY A 193 8.79 9.39 8.69
CA GLY A 193 8.18 8.06 8.55
C GLY A 193 7.00 7.88 9.50
N LEU A 194 7.11 8.33 10.75
CA LEU A 194 6.01 8.32 11.71
C LEU A 194 4.85 9.23 11.28
N LEU A 195 5.15 10.42 10.75
CA LEU A 195 4.13 11.35 10.24
C LEU A 195 3.42 10.79 8.99
N SER A 196 4.18 10.22 8.06
CA SER A 196 3.69 9.59 6.83
C SER A 196 2.77 8.41 7.15
N GLN A 197 3.17 7.55 8.10
CA GLN A 197 2.32 6.46 8.58
C GLN A 197 1.00 6.98 9.17
N ARG A 198 1.04 8.05 9.99
CA ARG A 198 -0.18 8.67 10.53
C ARG A 198 -1.05 9.29 9.45
N TYR A 199 -0.44 9.92 8.45
CA TYR A 199 -1.16 10.48 7.30
C TYR A 199 -1.82 9.38 6.47
N GLN A 200 -1.13 8.27 6.23
CA GLN A 200 -1.71 7.10 5.55
C GLN A 200 -2.88 6.51 6.34
N THR A 201 -2.73 6.31 7.65
CA THR A 201 -3.84 5.85 8.51
C THR A 201 -4.99 6.86 8.50
N TYR A 202 -4.72 8.15 8.55
CA TYR A 202 -5.74 9.18 8.48
C TYR A 202 -6.49 9.11 7.15
N MET A 203 -5.79 9.06 6.02
CA MET A 203 -6.38 8.91 4.68
C MET A 203 -7.21 7.64 4.56
N MET A 204 -6.75 6.55 5.18
CA MET A 204 -7.49 5.28 5.25
C MET A 204 -8.75 5.39 6.10
N ASN A 205 -8.71 6.12 7.22
CA ASN A 205 -9.88 6.33 8.08
C ASN A 205 -10.85 7.37 7.50
N THR A 206 -10.35 8.34 6.72
CA THR A 206 -11.22 9.30 6.03
C THR A 206 -12.02 8.67 4.89
N PHE A 207 -11.76 7.40 4.52
CA PHE A 207 -12.68 6.59 3.72
C PHE A 207 -14.06 6.39 4.37
N GLY A 208 -14.22 6.69 5.66
CA GLY A 208 -15.48 6.54 6.36
C GLY A 208 -16.40 7.78 6.40
N ASP A 209 -15.87 9.00 6.21
CA ASP A 209 -16.51 10.18 6.83
C ASP A 209 -16.87 11.37 5.91
N ALA A 210 -16.34 11.52 4.70
CA ALA A 210 -16.46 12.81 4.00
C ALA A 210 -16.77 12.70 2.50
N GLY A 211 -17.91 12.10 2.19
CA GLY A 211 -18.74 12.47 1.06
C GLY A 211 -18.37 11.83 -0.26
N LEU A 212 -19.02 10.69 -0.57
CA LEU A 212 -19.37 10.30 -1.94
C LEU A 212 -20.40 9.16 -1.88
N GLU A 213 -21.61 9.39 -2.40
CA GLU A 213 -22.62 8.34 -2.63
C GLU A 213 -22.15 7.22 -3.60
N HIS A 214 -20.97 7.40 -4.21
CA HIS A 214 -20.20 6.39 -4.94
C HIS A 214 -19.56 5.31 -4.04
N GLU A 215 -19.63 5.49 -2.70
CA GLU A 215 -19.05 4.61 -1.67
C GLU A 215 -19.81 3.31 -1.42
N LEU A 216 -20.99 3.06 -2.01
CA LEU A 216 -21.74 1.81 -1.74
C LEU A 216 -20.91 0.56 -2.04
N GLY A 217 -20.15 0.56 -3.14
CA GLY A 217 -19.24 -0.54 -3.49
C GLY A 217 -18.04 -0.64 -2.53
N LEU A 218 -17.45 0.49 -2.16
CA LEU A 218 -16.30 0.51 -1.26
C LEU A 218 -16.67 0.14 0.18
N LYS A 219 -17.82 0.61 0.66
CA LYS A 219 -18.38 0.29 1.96
C LYS A 219 -18.69 -1.19 2.06
N LYS A 220 -19.36 -1.76 1.03
CA LYS A 220 -19.59 -3.20 0.96
C LYS A 220 -18.27 -3.97 0.97
N LEU A 221 -17.26 -3.51 0.22
CA LEU A 221 -15.94 -4.12 0.25
C LEU A 221 -15.31 -4.05 1.65
N VAL A 222 -15.39 -2.92 2.33
CA VAL A 222 -14.88 -2.75 3.70
C VAL A 222 -15.62 -3.67 4.67
N GLU A 223 -16.94 -3.76 4.58
CA GLU A 223 -17.77 -4.67 5.39
C GLU A 223 -17.41 -6.13 5.11
N ASP A 224 -17.36 -6.56 3.85
CA ASP A 224 -16.95 -7.92 3.44
C ASP A 224 -15.55 -8.26 3.99
N THR A 225 -14.62 -7.30 3.91
CA THR A 225 -13.23 -7.42 4.42
C THR A 225 -13.23 -7.57 5.94
N GLN A 226 -13.95 -6.71 6.66
CA GLN A 226 -14.04 -6.76 8.13
C GLN A 226 -14.69 -8.06 8.62
N ASP A 227 -15.78 -8.47 7.99
CA ASP A 227 -16.47 -9.71 8.31
C ASP A 227 -15.57 -10.93 8.09
N ASN A 228 -14.81 -10.96 6.98
CA ASN A 228 -13.91 -12.06 6.69
C ASN A 228 -12.71 -12.07 7.65
N LEU A 229 -12.15 -10.91 8.00
CA LEU A 229 -11.11 -10.81 9.03
C LEU A 229 -11.58 -11.35 10.38
N GLN A 230 -12.77 -10.93 10.85
CA GLN A 230 -13.34 -11.46 12.09
C GLN A 230 -13.63 -12.97 12.03
N ARG A 231 -13.93 -13.51 10.85
CA ARG A 231 -14.07 -14.97 10.66
C ARG A 231 -12.72 -15.67 10.78
N LEU A 232 -11.68 -15.14 10.14
CA LEU A 232 -10.32 -15.67 10.21
C LEU A 232 -9.76 -15.65 11.63
N GLU A 233 -9.97 -14.57 12.39
CA GLU A 233 -9.58 -14.50 13.81
C GLU A 233 -10.28 -15.57 14.64
N ARG A 234 -11.59 -15.76 14.46
CA ARG A 234 -12.36 -16.81 15.15
C ARG A 234 -11.90 -18.22 14.77
N GLU A 235 -11.54 -18.45 13.51
CA GLU A 235 -10.98 -19.72 13.05
C GLU A 235 -9.59 -19.98 13.65
N ALA A 236 -8.72 -18.97 13.68
CA ALA A 236 -7.39 -19.06 14.29
C ALA A 236 -7.46 -19.33 15.80
N GLU A 237 -8.36 -18.64 16.53
CA GLU A 237 -8.59 -18.92 17.94
C GLU A 237 -9.09 -20.35 18.18
N ARG A 238 -9.99 -20.84 17.33
CA ARG A 238 -10.49 -22.22 17.40
C ARG A 238 -9.35 -23.23 17.17
N ARG A 239 -8.47 -22.99 16.20
CA ARG A 239 -7.29 -23.84 15.95
C ARG A 239 -6.35 -23.87 17.14
N ARG A 240 -6.04 -22.70 17.75
CA ARG A 240 -5.19 -22.64 18.96
C ARG A 240 -5.76 -23.44 20.12
N ARG A 241 -7.09 -23.40 20.33
CA ARG A 241 -7.75 -24.19 21.38
C ARG A 241 -7.70 -25.69 21.13
N LEU A 242 -7.80 -26.12 19.87
CA LEU A 242 -7.74 -27.53 19.48
C LEU A 242 -6.31 -28.07 19.51
N GLY A 243 -5.33 -27.29 19.04
CA GLY A 243 -3.91 -27.67 19.09
C GLY A 243 -3.42 -27.90 20.52
N GLY A 244 -3.79 -27.01 21.46
CA GLY A 244 -3.46 -27.19 22.87
C GLY A 244 -4.10 -28.39 23.55
N GLN A 245 -5.11 -29.03 22.96
CA GLN A 245 -5.74 -30.25 23.50
C GLN A 245 -5.06 -31.55 23.02
N ILE A 246 -4.21 -31.49 21.99
CA ILE A 246 -3.56 -32.68 21.42
C ILE A 246 -2.22 -32.96 22.13
N ASP A 247 -1.65 -31.95 22.80
CA ASP A 247 -0.35 -32.03 23.48
C ASP A 247 -0.43 -32.31 25.00
N GLU A 248 -1.65 -32.54 25.56
CA GLU A 248 -1.88 -32.99 26.95
C GLU A 248 -2.16 -34.50 27.04
#